data_AF-A0A936INL6-F1
#
_entry.id   AF-A0A936INL6-F1
#
_cell.length_a   1.000
_cell.length_b   1.000
_cell.length_c   1.000
_cell.angle_alpha   90.00
_cell.angle_beta   90.00
_cell.angle_gamma   90.00
#
_symmetry.space_group_name_H-M   'P 1'
#
loop_
_entity.id
_entity.type
_entity.pdbx_description
1 polymer ?
#
loop_
_entity_poly.entity_id
_entity_poly.type
_entity_poly.pdbx_seq_one_letter_code
_entity_poly.pdbx_strand_id
1 'polypeptide(L)'
;MPGCPICTHPERAAIEEKIRRGVFWTRLAAEYGLRAYLFAVHRFRHMPQGEDAAAGPAPEPRNAMGRTEFEENWVLVANMLRNVLRPFPEAWKRVLEGIDQLVFLTKPAS
;
A
#
# COMPACT_ATOMS: atom_id res chain seq x y z
N MET A 1 20.35 9.67 3.62
CA MET A 1 19.55 10.08 4.79
C MET A 1 19.67 8.98 5.85
N PRO A 2 20.27 9.25 7.01
CA PRO A 2 20.43 8.22 8.04
C PRO A 2 19.08 7.91 8.69
N GLY A 3 18.71 6.63 8.76
CA GLY A 3 17.55 6.16 9.55
C GLY A 3 16.42 5.46 8.78
N CYS A 4 16.44 5.39 7.44
CA CYS A 4 15.48 4.53 6.73
C CYS A 4 15.97 3.08 6.76
N PRO A 5 15.22 2.14 7.37
CA PRO A 5 15.64 0.74 7.45
C PRO A 5 15.84 0.07 6.09
N ILE A 6 15.11 0.52 5.06
CA ILE A 6 15.21 -0.02 3.69
C ILE A 6 16.47 0.51 2.99
N CYS A 7 16.82 1.79 3.18
CA CYS A 7 18.06 2.36 2.61
C CYS A 7 19.33 1.67 3.14
N THR A 8 19.28 1.15 4.37
CA THR A 8 20.38 0.44 5.02
C THR A 8 20.22 -1.09 4.95
N HIS A 9 19.16 -1.61 4.32
CA HIS A 9 18.92 -3.05 4.25
C HIS A 9 19.92 -3.72 3.29
N PRO A 10 20.48 -4.90 3.64
CA PRO A 10 21.40 -5.61 2.73
C PRO A 10 20.76 -5.93 1.38
N GLU A 11 19.45 -6.19 1.36
CA GLU A 11 18.69 -6.50 0.15
C GLU A 11 17.97 -5.29 -0.46
N ARG A 12 18.45 -4.07 -0.21
CA ARG A 12 17.81 -2.82 -0.68
C ARG A 12 17.43 -2.87 -2.16
N ALA A 13 18.36 -3.30 -3.03
CA ALA A 13 18.12 -3.32 -4.48
C ALA A 13 16.96 -4.27 -4.85
N ALA A 14 16.88 -5.44 -4.22
CA ALA A 14 15.79 -6.39 -4.42
C ALA A 14 14.44 -5.85 -3.91
N ILE A 15 14.46 -5.20 -2.73
CA ILE A 15 13.27 -4.53 -2.18
C ILE A 15 12.77 -3.45 -3.15
N GLU A 16 13.65 -2.56 -3.62
CA GLU A 16 13.28 -1.47 -4.55
C GLU A 16 12.74 -1.99 -5.88
N GLU A 17 13.29 -3.08 -6.40
CA GLU A 17 12.76 -3.77 -7.60
C GLU A 17 11.33 -4.26 -7.37
N LYS A 18 11.08 -4.94 -6.24
CA LYS A 18 9.74 -5.43 -5.92
C LYS A 18 8.74 -4.30 -5.66
N ILE A 19 9.19 -3.19 -5.05
CA ILE A 19 8.40 -1.97 -4.91
C ILE A 19 8.04 -1.40 -6.31
N ARG A 20 8.98 -1.39 -7.26
CA ARG A 20 8.72 -0.94 -8.64
C ARG A 20 7.71 -1.82 -9.35
N ARG A 21 7.79 -3.15 -9.16
CA ARG A 21 6.81 -4.14 -9.69
C ARG A 21 5.43 -4.11 -9.01
N GLY A 22 5.24 -3.26 -8.00
CA GLY A 22 3.96 -3.15 -7.30
C GLY A 22 3.65 -4.32 -6.37
N VAL A 23 4.67 -5.04 -5.86
CA VAL A 23 4.45 -6.08 -4.86
C VAL A 23 3.87 -5.46 -3.58
N PHE A 24 2.83 -6.08 -3.03
CA PHE A 24 2.15 -5.60 -1.83
C PHE A 24 3.08 -5.45 -0.63
N TRP A 25 2.87 -4.36 0.12
CA TRP A 25 3.66 -4.04 1.32
C TRP A 25 3.57 -5.11 2.40
N THR A 26 2.43 -5.80 2.53
CA THR A 26 2.23 -6.92 3.46
C THR A 26 3.13 -8.10 3.13
N ARG A 27 3.25 -8.43 1.84
CA ARG A 27 4.13 -9.49 1.36
C ARG A 27 5.59 -9.15 1.53
N LEU A 28 6.00 -7.91 1.22
CA LEU A 28 7.36 -7.45 1.47
C LEU A 28 7.69 -7.41 2.97
N ALA A 29 6.72 -7.03 3.81
CA ALA A 29 6.87 -7.05 5.26
C ALA A 29 7.14 -8.45 5.79
N ALA A 30 6.37 -9.44 5.32
CA ALA A 30 6.57 -10.84 5.69
C ALA A 30 7.90 -11.40 5.17
N GLU A 31 8.28 -11.05 3.94
CA GLU A 31 9.50 -11.56 3.30
C GLU A 31 10.78 -10.99 3.93
N TYR A 32 10.82 -9.70 4.22
CA TYR A 32 12.04 -9.02 4.70
C TYR A 32 12.03 -8.73 6.20
N GLY A 33 11.00 -9.17 6.94
CA GLY A 33 10.89 -8.93 8.39
C GLY A 33 10.77 -7.45 8.76
N LEU A 34 10.23 -6.63 7.85
CA LEU A 34 10.06 -5.18 8.03
C LEU A 34 8.58 -4.82 8.20
N ARG A 35 8.29 -3.62 8.70
CA ARG A 35 6.90 -3.15 8.81
C ARG A 35 6.39 -2.62 7.46
N ALA A 36 5.16 -2.98 7.09
CA ALA A 36 4.55 -2.62 5.80
C ALA A 36 4.60 -1.11 5.48
N TYR A 37 4.38 -0.25 6.48
CA TYR A 37 4.41 1.21 6.27
C TYR A 37 5.79 1.74 5.84
N LEU A 38 6.89 1.03 6.17
CA LEU A 38 8.24 1.44 5.79
C LEU A 38 8.42 1.43 4.28
N PHE A 39 7.82 0.46 3.57
CA PHE A 39 7.89 0.36 2.11
C PHE A 39 7.16 1.52 1.43
N ALA A 40 5.99 1.90 1.96
CA ALA A 40 5.26 3.08 1.48
C ALA A 40 6.10 4.35 1.68
N VAL A 41 6.61 4.59 2.90
CA VAL A 41 7.45 5.76 3.20
C VAL A 41 8.72 5.78 2.34
N HIS A 42 9.37 4.64 2.14
CA HIS A 42 10.56 4.52 1.30
C HIS A 42 10.25 4.84 -0.16
N ARG A 43 9.17 4.29 -0.72
CA ARG A 43 8.71 4.59 -2.08
C ARG A 43 8.47 6.09 -2.27
N PHE A 44 7.78 6.73 -1.33
CA PHE A 44 7.42 8.15 -1.47
C PHE A 44 8.61 9.10 -1.27
N ARG A 45 9.56 8.76 -0.39
CA ARG A 45 10.63 9.70 0.01
C ARG A 45 11.99 9.46 -0.62
N HIS A 46 12.24 8.25 -1.12
CA HIS A 46 13.59 7.82 -1.49
C HIS A 46 13.69 7.24 -2.91
N MET A 47 12.56 6.93 -3.55
CA MET A 47 12.55 6.41 -4.92
C MET A 47 12.11 7.49 -5.92
N PRO A 48 12.70 7.52 -7.13
CA PRO A 48 12.28 8.43 -8.19
C PRO A 48 10.80 8.24 -8.52
N GLN A 49 10.06 9.33 -8.64
CA GLN A 49 8.66 9.33 -9.08
C GLN A 49 8.65 9.54 -10.60
N GLY A 50 8.69 8.45 -11.36
CA GLY A 50 8.57 8.51 -12.83
C GLY A 50 9.29 7.37 -13.57
N GLU A 51 8.61 6.88 -14.60
CA GLU A 51 9.09 6.09 -15.76
C GLU A 51 9.08 4.55 -15.75
N ASP A 52 8.91 3.84 -14.63
CA ASP A 52 8.84 2.36 -14.67
C ASP A 52 7.42 1.76 -14.60
N ALA A 53 6.37 2.60 -14.62
CA ALA A 53 4.97 2.14 -14.51
C ALA A 53 4.39 1.56 -15.82
N ALA A 54 5.22 1.12 -16.77
CA ALA A 54 4.75 0.52 -18.03
C ALA A 54 4.18 -0.90 -17.85
N ALA A 55 4.49 -1.57 -16.74
CA ALA A 55 3.75 -2.73 -16.29
C ALA A 55 2.85 -2.29 -15.15
N GLY A 56 1.55 -2.17 -15.41
CA GLY A 56 0.57 -2.16 -14.33
C GLY A 56 0.86 -3.33 -13.37
N PRO A 57 0.51 -3.23 -12.08
CA PRO A 57 0.74 -4.32 -11.14
C PRO A 57 0.17 -5.60 -11.75
N ALA A 58 0.94 -6.69 -11.71
CA ALA A 58 0.43 -7.99 -12.12
C ALA A 58 -0.93 -8.22 -11.43
N PRO A 59 -1.95 -8.71 -12.15
CA PRO A 59 -3.28 -8.87 -11.56
C PRO A 59 -3.17 -9.68 -10.28
N GLU A 60 -3.69 -9.13 -9.18
CA GLU A 60 -3.64 -9.80 -7.89
C GLU A 60 -4.29 -11.19 -7.98
N PRO A 61 -3.68 -12.21 -7.37
CA PRO A 61 -4.35 -13.48 -7.22
C PRO A 61 -5.66 -13.26 -6.47
N ARG A 62 -6.76 -13.68 -7.08
CA ARG A 62 -8.09 -13.63 -6.47
C ARG A 62 -8.33 -14.90 -5.67
N ASN A 63 -8.93 -14.76 -4.50
CA ASN A 63 -9.37 -15.91 -3.71
C ASN A 63 -10.61 -16.58 -4.33
N ALA A 64 -11.11 -17.65 -3.69
CA ALA A 64 -12.29 -18.38 -4.15
C ALA A 64 -13.58 -17.54 -4.24
N MET A 65 -13.61 -16.38 -3.56
CA MET A 65 -14.72 -15.42 -3.62
C MET A 65 -14.51 -14.32 -4.67
N GLY A 66 -13.47 -14.44 -5.50
CA GLY A 66 -13.13 -13.45 -6.53
C GLY A 66 -12.54 -12.15 -5.98
N ARG A 67 -12.19 -12.11 -4.68
CA ARG A 67 -11.61 -10.92 -4.04
C ARG A 67 -10.09 -10.93 -4.08
N THR A 68 -9.49 -9.76 -4.20
CA THR A 68 -8.03 -9.62 -4.06
C THR A 68 -7.61 -9.49 -2.59
N GLU A 69 -6.32 -9.74 -2.30
CA GLU A 69 -5.78 -9.57 -0.95
C GLU A 69 -5.96 -8.12 -0.45
N PHE A 70 -5.84 -7.14 -1.35
CA PHE A 70 -6.18 -5.76 -1.07
C PHE A 70 -7.64 -5.57 -0.62
N GLU A 71 -8.61 -6.14 -1.33
CA GLU A 71 -10.03 -6.00 -0.98
C GLU A 71 -10.35 -6.63 0.39
N GLU A 72 -9.73 -7.76 0.73
CA GLU A 72 -9.93 -8.40 2.04
C GLU A 72 -9.28 -7.62 3.19
N ASN A 73 -8.05 -7.15 2.99
CA ASN A 73 -7.38 -6.29 3.96
C ASN A 73 -8.12 -4.96 4.13
N TRP A 74 -8.70 -4.43 3.05
CA TRP A 74 -9.46 -3.18 3.11
C TRP A 74 -10.73 -3.33 3.95
N VAL A 75 -11.45 -4.44 3.85
CA VAL A 75 -12.62 -4.73 4.70
C VAL A 75 -12.22 -4.77 6.18
N LEU A 76 -11.09 -5.39 6.51
CA LEU A 76 -10.58 -5.43 7.88
C LEU A 76 -10.20 -4.03 8.40
N VAL A 77 -9.47 -3.25 7.60
CA VAL A 77 -9.08 -1.87 7.95
C VAL A 77 -10.31 -0.98 8.10
N ALA A 78 -11.28 -1.05 7.19
CA ALA A 78 -12.52 -0.29 7.25
C ALA A 78 -13.34 -0.63 8.51
N ASN A 79 -13.42 -1.91 8.87
CA ASN A 79 -14.11 -2.33 10.10
C ASN A 79 -13.37 -1.88 11.37
N MET A 80 -12.03 -1.95 11.38
CA MET A 80 -11.22 -1.45 12.49
C MET A 80 -11.39 0.07 12.65
N LEU A 81 -11.27 0.83 11.57
CA LEU A 81 -11.46 2.29 11.57
C LEU A 81 -12.87 2.68 12.00
N ARG A 82 -13.90 1.98 11.50
CA ARG A 82 -15.29 2.21 11.93
C ARG A 82 -15.46 2.01 13.44
N ASN A 83 -14.79 1.01 14.03
CA ASN A 83 -14.88 0.76 15.47
C ASN A 83 -14.13 1.81 16.28
N VAL A 84 -12.93 2.20 15.86
CA VAL A 84 -12.09 3.20 16.55
C VAL A 84 -12.68 4.61 16.42
N LEU A 85 -13.21 4.96 15.25
CA LEU A 85 -13.75 6.29 14.94
C LEU A 85 -15.25 6.41 15.24
N ARG A 86 -15.90 5.36 15.74
CA ARG A 86 -17.32 5.38 16.14
C ARG A 86 -17.67 6.57 17.05
N PRO A 87 -16.84 6.97 18.04
CA PRO A 87 -17.13 8.12 18.89
C PRO A 87 -16.87 9.48 18.20
N PHE A 88 -16.23 9.48 17.03
CA PHE A 88 -15.71 10.68 16.34
C PHE A 88 -16.27 10.78 14.91
N PRO A 89 -17.56 11.13 14.75
CA PRO A 89 -18.23 11.11 13.45
C PRO A 89 -17.59 12.01 12.38
N GLU A 90 -17.06 13.17 12.78
CA GLU A 90 -16.36 14.08 11.86
C GLU A 90 -15.02 13.52 11.36
N ALA A 91 -14.31 12.77 12.21
CA ALA A 91 -13.08 12.09 11.80
C ALA A 91 -13.38 10.95 10.83
N TRP A 92 -14.47 10.20 11.06
CA TRP A 92 -14.94 9.17 10.13
C TRP A 92 -15.32 9.76 8.76
N LYS A 93 -16.03 10.89 8.74
CA LYS A 93 -16.39 11.59 7.50
C LYS A 93 -15.16 11.97 6.68
N ARG A 94 -14.13 12.55 7.31
CA ARG A 94 -12.86 12.90 6.63
C ARG A 94 -12.10 11.68 6.11
N VAL A 95 -12.16 10.56 6.83
CA VAL A 95 -11.58 9.29 6.37
C VAL A 95 -12.30 8.80 5.12
N LEU A 96 -13.65 8.81 5.10
CA LEU A 96 -14.42 8.44 3.92
C LEU A 96 -14.14 9.36 2.72
N GLU A 97 -14.08 10.67 2.95
CA GLU A 97 -13.72 11.65 1.91
C GLU A 97 -12.32 11.38 1.33
N GLY A 98 -11.34 11.05 2.17
CA GLY A 98 -9.99 10.68 1.72
C GLY A 98 -9.96 9.34 0.97
N ILE A 99 -10.82 8.39 1.33
CA ILE A 99 -10.97 7.10 0.63
C ILE A 99 -11.54 7.32 -0.77
N ASP A 100 -12.58 8.13 -0.92
CA ASP A 100 -13.16 8.43 -2.24
C ASP A 100 -12.13 9.10 -3.17
N GLN A 101 -11.27 9.96 -2.62
CA GLN A 101 -10.16 10.56 -3.37
C GLN A 101 -9.10 9.52 -3.79
N LEU A 102 -8.79 8.53 -2.95
CA LEU A 102 -7.86 7.44 -3.27
C LEU A 102 -8.43 6.47 -4.31
N VAL A 103 -9.73 6.18 -4.25
CA VAL A 103 -10.43 5.35 -5.27
C VAL A 103 -10.46 6.05 -6.63
N PHE A 104 -10.52 7.39 -6.66
CA PHE A 104 -10.42 8.17 -7.90
C PHE A 104 -9.05 8.10 -8.58
N LEU A 105 -7.96 7.96 -7.80
CA LEU A 105 -6.59 7.85 -8.34
C LEU A 105 -6.26 6.45 -8.89
N THR A 106 -7.12 5.46 -8.68
CA THR A 106 -6.91 4.05 -9.10
C THR A 106 -7.84 3.59 -10.21
N LYS A 107 -8.81 4.41 -10.63
CA LYS A 107 -9.54 4.16 -11.87
C LYS A 107 -8.67 4.59 -13.06
N PRO A 108 -8.36 3.70 -14.02
CA PRO A 108 -7.76 4.13 -15.27
C PRO A 108 -8.72 5.10 -15.96
N ALA A 109 -8.19 6.24 -16.43
CA ALA A 109 -8.93 7.14 -17.30
C ALA A 109 -9.44 6.32 -18.51
N SER A 110 -10.76 6.32 -18.69
CA SER A 110 -11.41 5.71 -19.85
C SER A 110 -11.21 6.56 -21.09
#